data_AF-A0A545AN28-F1
#
_entry.id   AF-A0A545AN28-F1
#
_cell.length_a   1.000
_cell.length_b   1.000
_cell.length_c   1.000
_cell.angle_alpha   90.00
_cell.angle_beta   90.00
_cell.angle_gamma   90.00
#
_symmetry.space_group_name_H-M   'P 1'
#
loop_
_entity.id
_entity.type
_entity.pdbx_description
1 polymer ?
#
loop_
_entity_poly.entity_id
_entity_poly.type
_entity_poly.pdbx_seq_one_letter_code
_entity_poly.pdbx_strand_id
1 'polypeptide(L)'
;MPTVTLTVAARLMRQLISATTARLRGIDLDRDARQNPTAAIPAPNWPAEYNQALAARVNGQATGSSPFYVVFSDDFPVCWLNHDGHLVHPDVVLDRLRTRHRALASEALTDLARPALAYVADLRDVRDGRPQDVEDRTHRPGLARVAHPDLPARAWWISVGHDITGARERSRAVAGTEDPLIISAHGFGRYGRQTHRLDLGRLCAINATATKHGAGLSTLARGHDGERSPEIDANVVGSWLAEEYKLDAAPDAELIEPLFTAALIGSFSSDYAYADYRLKQTGWETTLRQMNAQEFFDMRHYVYCLFRRDVRAISAPGGIVVLRRHH
;
A
#
# COMPACT_ATOMS: atom_id res chain seq x y z
N MET A 1 -7.22 -21.39 16.07
CA MET A 1 -7.53 -20.39 15.02
C MET A 1 -9.00 -20.50 14.64
N PRO A 2 -9.73 -19.39 14.43
CA PRO A 2 -11.14 -19.42 14.02
C PRO A 2 -11.28 -20.03 12.62
N THR A 3 -12.23 -20.94 12.44
CA THR A 3 -12.58 -21.53 11.14
C THR A 3 -13.19 -20.47 10.24
N VAL A 4 -12.58 -20.24 9.09
CA VAL A 4 -13.08 -19.27 8.09
C VAL A 4 -13.74 -19.99 6.92
N THR A 5 -14.46 -19.27 6.05
CA THR A 5 -14.94 -19.83 4.78
C THR A 5 -13.78 -20.00 3.78
N LEU A 6 -13.96 -20.82 2.75
CA LEU A 6 -12.96 -21.00 1.68
C LEU A 6 -12.59 -19.68 0.99
N THR A 7 -13.56 -18.80 0.76
CA THR A 7 -13.33 -17.47 0.18
C THR A 7 -12.47 -16.59 1.09
N VAL A 8 -12.71 -16.63 2.40
CA VAL A 8 -11.89 -15.89 3.37
C VAL A 8 -10.49 -16.48 3.45
N ALA A 9 -10.34 -17.81 3.43
CA ALA A 9 -9.02 -18.45 3.39
C ALA A 9 -8.23 -18.06 2.15
N ALA A 10 -8.84 -18.08 0.95
CA ALA A 10 -8.20 -17.63 -0.28
C ALA A 10 -7.73 -16.17 -0.19
N ARG A 11 -8.56 -15.27 0.38
CA ARG A 11 -8.20 -13.87 0.60
C ARG A 11 -7.03 -13.71 1.56
N LEU A 12 -6.96 -14.52 2.64
CA LEU A 12 -5.85 -14.50 3.58
C LEU A 12 -4.56 -15.06 2.94
N MET A 13 -4.67 -16.12 2.13
CA MET A 13 -3.55 -16.67 1.36
C MET A 13 -2.97 -15.65 0.36
N ARG A 14 -3.80 -14.86 -0.32
CA ARG A 14 -3.33 -13.73 -1.16
C ARG A 14 -2.48 -12.73 -0.39
N GLN A 15 -2.69 -12.63 0.92
CA GLN A 15 -1.92 -11.74 1.82
C GLN A 15 -0.78 -12.47 2.55
N LEU A 16 -0.55 -13.75 2.23
CA LEU A 16 0.38 -14.65 2.93
C LEU A 16 0.11 -14.74 4.44
N ILE A 17 -1.15 -14.54 4.83
CA ILE A 17 -1.61 -14.73 6.20
C ILE A 17 -2.02 -16.18 6.34
N SER A 18 -1.59 -16.81 7.42
CA SER A 18 -1.98 -18.19 7.72
C SER A 18 -3.48 -18.30 7.95
N ALA A 19 -4.07 -19.32 7.34
CA ALA A 19 -5.51 -19.52 7.29
C ALA A 19 -5.85 -20.99 7.46
N THR A 20 -6.93 -21.28 8.18
CA THR A 20 -7.43 -22.65 8.37
C THR A 20 -8.93 -22.69 8.07
N THR A 21 -9.33 -23.54 7.13
CA THR A 21 -10.73 -23.78 6.79
C THR A 21 -10.95 -25.25 6.45
N ALA A 22 -11.84 -25.92 7.19
CA ALA A 22 -12.13 -27.34 7.00
C ALA A 22 -10.84 -28.20 6.87
N ARG A 23 -10.55 -28.66 5.65
CA ARG A 23 -9.41 -29.51 5.28
C ARG A 23 -8.31 -28.75 4.54
N LEU A 24 -8.30 -27.42 4.55
CA LEU A 24 -7.34 -26.57 3.85
C LEU A 24 -6.63 -25.65 4.84
N ARG A 25 -5.31 -25.60 4.79
CA ARG A 25 -4.48 -24.75 5.65
C ARG A 25 -3.39 -24.07 4.84
N GLY A 26 -3.27 -22.75 4.96
CA GLY A 26 -2.11 -22.00 4.47
C GLY A 26 -1.25 -21.61 5.67
N ILE A 27 0.07 -21.81 5.56
CA ILE A 27 1.02 -21.61 6.67
C ILE A 27 2.24 -20.84 6.16
N ASP A 28 2.52 -19.72 6.82
CA ASP A 28 3.80 -19.01 6.74
C ASP A 28 4.85 -19.71 7.63
N LEU A 29 5.83 -20.36 7.01
CA LEU A 29 6.88 -21.11 7.70
C LEU A 29 7.91 -20.23 8.40
N ASP A 30 8.01 -18.94 8.09
CA ASP A 30 8.91 -18.01 8.79
C ASP A 30 8.25 -17.52 10.09
N ARG A 31 6.97 -17.17 10.02
CA ARG A 31 6.24 -16.60 11.16
C ARG A 31 5.68 -17.67 12.09
N ASP A 32 5.17 -18.77 11.53
CA ASP A 32 4.35 -19.72 12.28
C ASP A 32 5.05 -21.04 12.58
N ALA A 33 6.32 -21.23 12.17
CA ALA A 33 7.08 -22.44 12.51
C ALA A 33 7.17 -22.69 14.02
N ARG A 34 7.18 -21.64 14.85
CA ARG A 34 7.16 -21.79 16.32
C ARG A 34 5.81 -22.29 16.85
N GLN A 35 4.72 -21.93 16.17
CA GLN A 35 3.36 -22.28 16.59
C GLN A 35 2.89 -23.61 15.96
N ASN A 36 3.46 -23.99 14.81
CA ASN A 36 3.14 -25.20 14.07
C ASN A 36 4.44 -25.96 13.70
N PRO A 37 5.17 -26.51 14.68
CA PRO A 37 6.47 -27.14 14.44
C PRO A 37 6.39 -28.34 13.49
N THR A 38 5.26 -29.06 13.51
CA THR A 38 5.03 -30.23 12.63
C THR A 38 4.88 -29.86 11.16
N ALA A 39 4.42 -28.64 10.84
CA ALA A 39 4.35 -28.15 9.46
C ALA A 39 5.73 -27.74 8.90
N ALA A 40 6.70 -27.52 9.80
CA ALA A 40 8.03 -27.00 9.50
C ALA A 40 9.13 -28.09 9.49
N ILE A 41 8.77 -29.37 9.61
CA ILE A 41 9.71 -30.50 9.56
C ILE A 41 9.31 -31.51 8.47
N PRO A 42 10.26 -32.19 7.80
CA PRO A 42 9.95 -33.19 6.78
C PRO A 42 9.07 -34.34 7.29
N ALA A 43 8.20 -34.87 6.44
CA ALA A 43 7.36 -36.03 6.74
C ALA A 43 7.43 -37.10 5.64
N PRO A 44 7.45 -38.40 5.98
CA PRO A 44 7.76 -39.48 5.02
C PRO A 44 6.76 -39.61 3.87
N ASN A 45 5.52 -39.14 4.04
CA ASN A 45 4.47 -39.19 3.03
C ASN A 45 4.35 -37.92 2.20
N TRP A 46 5.24 -36.95 2.37
CA TRP A 46 5.26 -35.71 1.58
C TRP A 46 6.10 -35.84 0.31
N PRO A 47 5.88 -34.96 -0.69
CA PRO A 47 6.70 -34.92 -1.90
C PRO A 47 8.19 -34.82 -1.55
N ALA A 48 9.02 -35.64 -2.21
CA ALA A 48 10.45 -35.74 -1.90
C ALA A 48 11.17 -34.39 -2.07
N GLU A 49 10.84 -33.64 -3.12
CA GLU A 49 11.37 -32.31 -3.39
C GLU A 49 11.03 -31.29 -2.29
N TYR A 50 9.81 -31.34 -1.76
CA TYR A 50 9.39 -30.49 -0.66
C TYR A 50 10.15 -30.84 0.62
N ASN A 51 10.25 -32.15 0.94
CA ASN A 51 11.01 -32.62 2.10
C ASN A 51 12.48 -32.25 2.02
N GLN A 52 13.10 -32.37 0.85
CA GLN A 52 14.50 -31.99 0.65
C GLN A 52 14.70 -30.48 0.87
N ALA A 53 13.85 -29.65 0.28
CA ALA A 53 13.92 -28.20 0.43
C ALA A 53 13.63 -27.74 1.87
N LEU A 54 12.67 -28.40 2.54
CA LEU A 54 12.34 -28.13 3.93
C LEU A 54 13.46 -28.57 4.88
N ALA A 55 14.09 -29.73 4.64
CA ALA A 55 15.24 -30.20 5.42
C ALA A 55 16.43 -29.24 5.29
N ALA A 56 16.74 -28.77 4.07
CA ALA A 56 17.79 -27.78 3.84
C ALA A 56 17.51 -26.50 4.64
N ARG A 57 16.28 -26.00 4.58
CA ARG A 57 15.84 -24.84 5.37
C ARG A 57 16.00 -25.05 6.88
N VAL A 58 15.54 -26.17 7.43
CA VAL A 58 15.64 -26.48 8.87
C VAL A 58 17.10 -26.52 9.34
N ASN A 59 18.01 -26.97 8.49
CA ASN A 59 19.45 -27.00 8.78
C ASN A 59 20.16 -25.65 8.57
N GLY A 60 19.41 -24.55 8.39
CA GLY A 60 19.98 -23.22 8.16
C GLY A 60 20.56 -23.02 6.76
N GLN A 61 20.27 -23.93 5.82
CA GLN A 61 20.72 -23.88 4.42
C GLN A 61 19.58 -23.42 3.50
N ALA A 62 18.75 -22.48 3.96
CA ALA A 62 17.67 -21.95 3.16
C ALA A 62 18.21 -21.26 1.89
N THR A 63 17.74 -21.71 0.74
CA THR A 63 18.04 -21.17 -0.58
C THR A 63 16.81 -20.48 -1.17
N GLY A 64 16.94 -19.88 -2.36
CA GLY A 64 15.79 -19.32 -3.07
C GLY A 64 14.68 -20.32 -3.42
N SER A 65 15.04 -21.58 -3.63
CA SER A 65 14.09 -22.67 -3.85
C SER A 65 13.44 -23.21 -2.58
N SER A 66 13.90 -22.80 -1.39
CA SER A 66 13.32 -23.26 -0.13
C SER A 66 11.89 -22.74 0.05
N PRO A 67 10.95 -23.55 0.57
CA PRO A 67 9.59 -23.10 0.84
C PRO A 67 9.56 -22.07 1.96
N PHE A 68 8.71 -21.05 1.85
CA PHE A 68 8.42 -20.12 2.95
C PHE A 68 6.92 -20.04 3.26
N TYR A 69 6.04 -20.25 2.27
CA TYR A 69 4.60 -20.35 2.49
C TYR A 69 4.08 -21.64 1.87
N VAL A 70 3.38 -22.46 2.62
CA VAL A 70 2.89 -23.77 2.16
C VAL A 70 1.39 -23.89 2.36
N VAL A 71 0.71 -24.52 1.40
CA VAL A 71 -0.70 -24.85 1.51
C VAL A 71 -0.85 -26.35 1.63
N PHE A 72 -1.51 -26.78 2.71
CA PHE A 72 -1.85 -28.15 3.00
C PHE A 72 -3.32 -28.42 2.71
N SER A 73 -3.60 -29.58 2.12
CA SER A 73 -4.91 -30.21 2.13
C SER A 73 -4.86 -31.40 3.08
N ASP A 74 -5.66 -31.35 4.15
CA ASP A 74 -5.48 -32.13 5.38
C ASP A 74 -4.08 -31.88 5.93
N ASP A 75 -3.21 -32.87 5.79
CA ASP A 75 -1.81 -32.85 6.21
C ASP A 75 -0.85 -33.11 5.05
N PHE A 76 -1.32 -32.95 3.80
CA PHE A 76 -0.50 -33.13 2.60
C PHE A 76 -0.26 -31.79 1.90
N PRO A 77 1.00 -31.39 1.62
CA PRO A 77 1.29 -30.15 0.93
C PRO A 77 0.85 -30.24 -0.53
N VAL A 78 -0.04 -29.33 -0.96
CA VAL A 78 -0.60 -29.32 -2.33
C VAL A 78 0.05 -28.27 -3.23
N CYS A 79 0.66 -27.24 -2.65
CA CYS A 79 1.53 -26.26 -3.33
C CYS A 79 2.27 -25.41 -2.28
N TRP A 80 3.34 -24.73 -2.68
CA TRP A 80 4.06 -23.79 -1.83
C TRP A 80 4.70 -22.66 -2.65
N LEU A 81 4.92 -21.52 -2.01
CA LEU A 81 5.79 -20.46 -2.53
C LEU A 81 7.20 -20.63 -1.97
N ASN A 82 8.19 -20.46 -2.84
CA ASN A 82 9.59 -20.41 -2.45
C ASN A 82 10.08 -18.98 -2.22
N HIS A 83 11.27 -18.80 -1.65
CA HIS A 83 11.80 -17.46 -1.32
C HIS A 83 12.09 -16.60 -2.55
N ASP A 84 12.12 -17.18 -3.76
CA ASP A 84 12.18 -16.43 -5.01
C ASP A 84 10.79 -15.99 -5.53
N GLY A 85 9.72 -16.29 -4.78
CA GLY A 85 8.34 -15.90 -5.10
C GLY A 85 7.68 -16.78 -6.15
N HIS A 86 8.25 -17.95 -6.47
CA HIS A 86 7.65 -18.90 -7.39
C HIS A 86 6.72 -19.85 -6.68
N LEU A 87 5.54 -20.04 -7.28
CA LEU A 87 4.60 -21.09 -6.89
C LEU A 87 5.09 -22.43 -7.45
N VAL A 88 5.29 -23.39 -6.55
CA VAL A 88 5.69 -24.75 -6.88
C VAL A 88 4.53 -25.70 -6.63
N HIS A 89 4.28 -26.56 -7.59
CA HIS A 89 3.33 -27.67 -7.47
C HIS A 89 4.10 -28.97 -7.33
N PRO A 90 3.70 -29.85 -6.40
CA PRO A 90 4.38 -31.13 -6.25
C PRO A 90 4.15 -32.02 -7.47
N ASP A 91 5.21 -32.71 -7.91
CA ASP A 91 5.12 -33.70 -8.99
C ASP A 91 4.56 -35.04 -8.48
N VAL A 92 3.28 -35.02 -8.10
CA VAL A 92 2.53 -36.16 -7.58
C VAL A 92 1.10 -36.16 -8.10
N VAL A 93 0.54 -37.36 -8.27
CA VAL A 93 -0.89 -37.50 -8.59
C VAL A 93 -1.72 -37.20 -7.35
N LEU A 94 -2.51 -36.13 -7.41
CA LEU A 94 -3.41 -35.72 -6.34
C LEU A 94 -4.80 -36.33 -6.53
N ASP A 95 -5.45 -36.68 -5.41
CA ASP A 95 -6.88 -37.01 -5.44
C ASP A 95 -7.74 -35.80 -5.83
N ARG A 96 -9.02 -36.03 -6.10
CA ARG A 96 -9.95 -34.99 -6.56
C ARG A 96 -10.07 -33.81 -5.60
N LEU A 97 -10.03 -34.05 -4.29
CA LEU A 97 -10.14 -32.99 -3.29
C LEU A 97 -8.88 -32.13 -3.28
N ARG A 98 -7.71 -32.78 -3.23
CA ARG A 98 -6.40 -32.12 -3.24
C ARG A 98 -6.16 -31.34 -4.52
N THR A 99 -6.60 -31.84 -5.68
CA THR A 99 -6.55 -31.09 -6.94
C THR A 99 -7.39 -29.81 -6.87
N ARG A 100 -8.59 -29.86 -6.27
CA ARG A 100 -9.45 -28.68 -6.10
C ARG A 100 -8.82 -27.66 -5.14
N HIS A 101 -8.27 -28.13 -4.03
CA HIS A 101 -7.57 -27.28 -3.07
C HIS A 101 -6.32 -26.64 -3.67
N ARG A 102 -5.53 -27.40 -4.45
CA ARG A 102 -4.40 -26.86 -5.22
C ARG A 102 -4.86 -25.74 -6.14
N ALA A 103 -5.88 -25.97 -6.96
CA ALA A 103 -6.35 -24.95 -7.91
C ALA A 103 -6.76 -23.62 -7.22
N LEU A 104 -7.51 -23.70 -6.12
CA LEU A 104 -7.90 -22.53 -5.33
C LEU A 104 -6.70 -21.82 -4.71
N ALA A 105 -5.75 -22.58 -4.18
CA ALA A 105 -4.53 -22.04 -3.59
C ALA A 105 -3.63 -21.41 -4.66
N SER A 106 -3.48 -22.04 -5.82
CA SER A 106 -2.70 -21.51 -6.94
C SER A 106 -3.27 -20.17 -7.41
N GLU A 107 -4.58 -20.07 -7.57
CA GLU A 107 -5.23 -18.79 -7.93
C GLU A 107 -4.91 -17.70 -6.91
N ALA A 108 -4.99 -18.02 -5.61
CA ALA A 108 -4.67 -17.06 -4.55
C ALA A 108 -3.18 -16.69 -4.49
N LEU A 109 -2.27 -17.64 -4.73
CA LEU A 109 -0.83 -17.41 -4.61
C LEU A 109 -0.20 -16.84 -5.89
N THR A 110 -0.89 -16.89 -7.03
CA THR A 110 -0.49 -16.16 -8.25
C THR A 110 -0.98 -14.71 -8.22
N ASP A 111 -2.13 -14.42 -7.59
CA ASP A 111 -2.66 -13.06 -7.40
C ASP A 111 -2.34 -12.51 -5.99
N LEU A 112 -1.04 -12.48 -5.66
CA LEU A 112 -0.62 -11.95 -4.36
C LEU A 112 -0.98 -10.47 -4.21
N ALA A 113 -1.44 -10.13 -3.02
CA ALA A 113 -1.61 -8.76 -2.60
C ALA A 113 -0.27 -8.02 -2.61
N ARG A 114 -0.30 -6.74 -2.97
CA ARG A 114 0.89 -5.91 -3.01
C ARG A 114 1.75 -5.92 -1.73
N PRO A 115 1.18 -5.85 -0.50
CA PRO A 115 1.98 -6.03 0.73
C PRO A 115 2.62 -7.41 0.86
N ALA A 116 1.98 -8.46 0.33
CA ALA A 116 2.57 -9.80 0.27
C ALA A 116 3.74 -9.84 -0.74
N LEU A 117 3.60 -9.25 -1.92
CA LEU A 117 4.70 -9.11 -2.88
C LEU A 117 5.90 -8.37 -2.28
N ALA A 118 5.65 -7.25 -1.57
CA ALA A 118 6.69 -6.51 -0.86
C ALA A 118 7.38 -7.38 0.21
N TYR A 119 6.61 -8.15 0.98
CA TYR A 119 7.16 -9.07 1.98
C TYR A 119 8.05 -10.15 1.35
N VAL A 120 7.64 -10.75 0.22
CA VAL A 120 8.47 -11.72 -0.49
C VAL A 120 9.77 -11.08 -1.00
N ALA A 121 9.70 -9.85 -1.51
CA ALA A 121 10.89 -9.12 -1.92
C ALA A 121 11.81 -8.77 -0.74
N ASP A 122 11.26 -8.45 0.43
CA ASP A 122 12.04 -8.25 1.66
C ASP A 122 12.78 -9.52 2.09
N LEU A 123 12.12 -10.68 2.07
CA LEU A 123 12.75 -11.96 2.39
C LEU A 123 13.94 -12.24 1.47
N ARG A 124 13.79 -11.96 0.17
CA ARG A 124 14.88 -12.09 -0.80
C ARG A 124 16.00 -11.08 -0.57
N ASP A 125 15.68 -9.82 -0.30
CA ASP A 125 16.68 -8.77 -0.07
C ASP A 125 17.52 -9.06 1.18
N VAL A 126 16.91 -9.53 2.28
CA VAL A 126 17.66 -9.98 3.47
C VAL A 126 18.61 -11.12 3.13
N ARG A 127 18.13 -12.13 2.40
CA ARG A 127 18.93 -13.30 1.98
C ARG A 127 20.09 -12.90 1.07
N ASP A 128 19.83 -12.02 0.10
CA ASP A 128 20.80 -11.54 -0.89
C ASP A 128 21.76 -10.48 -0.29
N GLY A 129 21.74 -10.25 1.04
CA GLY A 129 22.66 -9.35 1.73
C GLY A 129 22.36 -7.86 1.50
N ARG A 130 21.11 -7.53 1.18
CA ARG A 130 20.60 -6.16 0.98
C ARG A 130 19.54 -5.76 2.04
N PRO A 131 19.78 -5.94 3.35
CA PRO A 131 18.80 -5.60 4.38
C PRO A 131 18.43 -4.10 4.39
N GLN A 132 19.27 -3.22 3.85
CA GLN A 132 18.98 -1.79 3.66
C GLN A 132 17.93 -1.48 2.59
N ASP A 133 17.59 -2.46 1.74
CA ASP A 133 16.55 -2.35 0.72
C ASP A 133 15.20 -2.92 1.19
N VAL A 134 15.20 -3.58 2.35
CA VAL A 134 13.98 -3.96 3.08
C VAL A 134 13.24 -2.69 3.48
N GLU A 135 11.91 -2.78 3.52
CA GLU A 135 10.98 -1.68 3.80
C GLU A 135 11.34 -0.85 5.05
N ASP A 136 12.19 0.16 4.89
CA ASP A 136 12.35 1.24 5.84
C ASP A 136 11.29 2.31 5.55
N ARG A 137 10.12 2.10 6.18
CA ARG A 137 8.86 2.82 5.92
C ARG A 137 8.94 4.34 6.04
N THR A 138 10.02 4.88 6.59
CA THR A 138 10.10 6.27 7.05
C THR A 138 11.09 7.16 6.30
N HIS A 139 11.95 6.64 5.42
CA HIS A 139 13.13 7.41 5.00
C HIS A 139 13.29 7.73 3.50
N ARG A 140 12.33 7.39 2.63
CA ARG A 140 12.49 7.62 1.17
C ARG A 140 11.23 8.11 0.43
N PRO A 141 10.74 9.34 0.71
CA PRO A 141 9.61 9.90 -0.04
C PRO A 141 9.92 10.01 -1.54
N GLY A 142 8.94 9.71 -2.39
CA GLY A 142 9.07 9.77 -3.85
C GLY A 142 9.72 8.54 -4.48
N LEU A 143 9.94 7.46 -3.72
CA LEU A 143 10.42 6.19 -4.28
C LEU A 143 9.28 5.19 -4.50
N ALA A 144 9.43 4.39 -5.54
CA ALA A 144 8.63 3.21 -5.79
C ALA A 144 9.53 1.98 -5.90
N ARG A 145 9.06 0.83 -5.39
CA ARG A 145 9.73 -0.45 -5.53
C ARG A 145 9.09 -1.21 -6.67
N VAL A 146 9.89 -1.54 -7.67
CA VAL A 146 9.44 -2.17 -8.91
C VAL A 146 10.04 -3.55 -9.06
N ALA A 147 9.25 -4.49 -9.58
CA ALA A 147 9.64 -5.87 -9.79
C ALA A 147 9.18 -6.36 -11.17
N HIS A 148 9.85 -7.39 -11.69
CA HIS A 148 9.35 -8.10 -12.85
C HIS A 148 8.13 -8.95 -12.46
N PRO A 149 7.05 -9.00 -13.27
CA PRO A 149 5.86 -9.80 -12.97
C PRO A 149 6.15 -11.28 -12.71
N ASP A 150 7.02 -11.89 -13.52
CA ASP A 150 7.42 -13.30 -13.38
C ASP A 150 8.43 -13.56 -12.25
N LEU A 151 9.05 -12.51 -11.69
CA LEU A 151 10.06 -12.60 -10.62
C LEU A 151 9.80 -11.56 -9.53
N PRO A 152 8.63 -11.60 -8.86
CA PRO A 152 8.18 -10.53 -7.98
C PRO A 152 9.04 -10.34 -6.73
N ALA A 153 9.78 -11.38 -6.31
CA ALA A 153 10.72 -11.30 -5.20
C ALA A 153 11.94 -10.43 -5.52
N ARG A 154 12.28 -10.27 -6.81
CA ARG A 154 13.44 -9.47 -7.23
C ARG A 154 12.95 -8.08 -7.56
N ALA A 155 13.16 -7.15 -6.63
CA ALA A 155 12.63 -5.81 -6.72
C ALA A 155 13.70 -4.75 -6.46
N TRP A 156 13.51 -3.58 -7.04
CA TRP A 156 14.44 -2.46 -6.96
C TRP A 156 13.71 -1.17 -6.64
N TRP A 157 14.34 -0.33 -5.83
CA TRP A 157 13.86 1.01 -5.57
C TRP A 157 14.24 1.94 -6.73
N ILE A 158 13.26 2.65 -7.27
CA ILE A 158 13.45 3.71 -8.26
C ILE A 158 12.90 5.02 -7.74
N SER A 159 13.53 6.12 -8.16
CA SER A 159 12.96 7.45 -7.98
C SER A 159 11.85 7.69 -8.99
N VAL A 160 10.67 8.04 -8.48
CA VAL A 160 9.53 8.49 -9.27
C VAL A 160 9.54 10.01 -9.20
N GLY A 161 9.85 10.65 -10.33
CA GLY A 161 9.77 12.10 -10.47
C GLY A 161 8.42 12.53 -11.04
N HIS A 162 8.37 13.72 -11.62
CA HIS A 162 7.22 14.21 -12.40
C HIS A 162 7.20 13.69 -13.85
N ASP A 163 8.36 13.25 -14.37
CA ASP A 163 8.49 12.75 -15.74
C ASP A 163 8.19 11.24 -15.84
N ILE A 164 7.07 10.93 -16.49
CA ILE A 164 6.63 9.55 -16.74
C ILE A 164 7.54 8.81 -17.72
N THR A 165 8.13 9.49 -18.70
CA THR A 165 9.01 8.86 -19.70
C THR A 165 10.27 8.35 -19.02
N GLY A 166 10.98 9.23 -18.29
CA GLY A 166 12.14 8.84 -17.51
C GLY A 166 11.83 7.84 -16.40
N ALA A 167 10.64 7.90 -15.78
CA ALA A 167 10.23 6.90 -14.80
C ALA A 167 10.04 5.50 -15.43
N ARG A 168 9.43 5.42 -16.62
CA ARG A 168 9.30 4.17 -17.38
C ARG A 168 10.66 3.62 -17.78
N GLU A 169 11.56 4.46 -18.28
CA GLU A 169 12.92 4.06 -18.63
C GLU A 169 13.67 3.48 -17.43
N ARG A 170 13.66 4.18 -16.27
CA ARG A 170 14.29 3.67 -15.03
C ARG A 170 13.67 2.35 -14.59
N SER A 171 12.35 2.25 -14.64
CA SER A 171 11.64 1.05 -14.23
C SER A 171 11.97 -0.14 -15.14
N ARG A 172 12.02 0.07 -16.46
CA ARG A 172 12.40 -0.94 -17.44
C ARG A 172 13.85 -1.36 -17.28
N ALA A 173 14.75 -0.42 -17.03
CA ALA A 173 16.18 -0.69 -16.86
C ALA A 173 16.46 -1.63 -15.68
N VAL A 174 15.70 -1.52 -14.58
CA VAL A 174 15.89 -2.38 -13.40
C VAL A 174 15.05 -3.65 -13.46
N ALA A 175 13.79 -3.56 -13.90
CA ALA A 175 12.88 -4.71 -13.90
C ALA A 175 13.06 -5.60 -15.13
N GLY A 176 13.61 -5.08 -16.24
CA GLY A 176 13.80 -5.83 -17.49
C GLY A 176 12.51 -6.07 -18.28
N THR A 177 11.44 -5.31 -18.03
CA THR A 177 10.13 -5.47 -18.67
C THR A 177 9.46 -4.12 -18.96
N GLU A 178 8.55 -4.12 -19.94
CA GLU A 178 7.69 -2.99 -20.31
C GLU A 178 6.58 -2.71 -19.29
N ASP A 179 6.12 -3.74 -18.58
CA ASP A 179 5.02 -3.66 -17.62
C ASP A 179 5.43 -4.17 -16.23
N PRO A 180 6.25 -3.39 -15.50
CA PRO A 180 6.74 -3.77 -14.19
C PRO A 180 5.66 -3.65 -13.12
N LEU A 181 5.67 -4.59 -12.16
CA LEU A 181 4.84 -4.48 -10.96
C LEU A 181 5.40 -3.44 -10.02
N ILE A 182 4.56 -2.53 -9.54
CA ILE A 182 4.91 -1.62 -8.45
C ILE A 182 4.42 -2.21 -7.12
N ILE A 183 5.35 -2.77 -6.35
CA ILE A 183 5.04 -3.53 -5.13
C ILE A 183 5.09 -2.67 -3.85
N SER A 184 5.66 -1.47 -3.91
CA SER A 184 5.60 -0.49 -2.82
C SER A 184 5.81 0.92 -3.35
N ALA A 185 5.28 1.93 -2.67
CA ALA A 185 5.57 3.34 -2.96
C ALA A 185 5.49 4.19 -1.68
N HIS A 186 6.54 4.98 -1.42
CA HIS A 186 6.66 5.83 -0.24
C HIS A 186 6.50 7.30 -0.61
N GLY A 187 5.85 8.08 0.26
CA GLY A 187 5.60 9.49 0.02
C GLY A 187 4.38 9.79 -0.85
N PHE A 188 3.53 8.80 -1.17
CA PHE A 188 2.33 8.96 -2.00
C PHE A 188 1.03 8.82 -1.21
N GLY A 189 1.07 9.10 0.10
CA GLY A 189 -0.13 9.17 0.93
C GLY A 189 -0.89 7.86 1.00
N ARG A 190 -2.21 7.95 1.14
CA ARG A 190 -3.07 6.75 1.20
C ARG A 190 -3.13 6.00 -0.12
N TYR A 191 -3.04 6.67 -1.28
CA TYR A 191 -2.95 5.98 -2.58
C TYR A 191 -1.73 5.05 -2.62
N GLY A 192 -0.55 5.56 -2.27
CA GLY A 192 0.67 4.75 -2.16
C GLY A 192 0.54 3.59 -1.17
N ARG A 193 -0.15 3.76 -0.04
CA ARG A 193 -0.24 2.73 1.02
C ARG A 193 -1.35 1.70 0.85
N GLN A 194 -2.48 2.06 0.24
CA GLN A 194 -3.69 1.25 0.29
C GLN A 194 -4.14 0.73 -1.08
N THR A 195 -3.75 1.37 -2.19
CA THR A 195 -4.14 0.89 -3.52
C THR A 195 -3.51 -0.47 -3.81
N HIS A 196 -4.32 -1.43 -4.25
CA HIS A 196 -3.83 -2.78 -4.54
C HIS A 196 -2.92 -2.82 -5.77
N ARG A 197 -3.23 -2.06 -6.83
CA ARG A 197 -2.41 -1.91 -8.03
C ARG A 197 -2.01 -0.45 -8.20
N LEU A 198 -0.72 -0.16 -8.11
CA LEU A 198 -0.21 1.18 -8.38
C LEU A 198 0.08 1.34 -9.86
N ASP A 199 -0.33 2.48 -10.39
CA ASP A 199 0.03 2.94 -11.72
C ASP A 199 1.16 3.97 -11.65
N LEU A 200 2.21 3.78 -12.46
CA LEU A 200 3.37 4.67 -12.50
C LEU A 200 2.98 6.08 -12.99
N GLY A 201 2.06 6.17 -13.95
CA GLY A 201 1.53 7.43 -14.47
C GLY A 201 0.90 8.27 -13.36
N ARG A 202 0.03 7.66 -12.55
CA ARG A 202 -0.60 8.31 -11.40
C ARG A 202 0.42 8.73 -10.35
N LEU A 203 1.43 7.92 -10.05
CA LEU A 203 2.50 8.33 -9.12
C LEU A 203 3.27 9.55 -9.64
N CYS A 204 3.63 9.58 -10.93
CA CYS A 204 4.25 10.75 -11.56
C CYS A 204 3.36 11.99 -11.52
N ALA A 205 2.06 11.84 -11.81
CA ALA A 205 1.09 12.93 -11.77
C ALA A 205 0.88 13.47 -10.34
N ILE A 206 0.89 12.60 -9.32
CA ILE A 206 0.86 13.00 -7.90
C ILE A 206 2.06 13.90 -7.57
N ASN A 207 3.28 13.49 -7.98
CA ASN A 207 4.49 14.29 -7.77
C ASN A 207 4.49 15.61 -8.54
N ALA A 208 4.02 15.60 -9.79
CA ALA A 208 3.91 16.80 -10.62
C ALA A 208 2.95 17.81 -9.98
N THR A 209 1.79 17.32 -9.51
CA THR A 209 0.78 18.13 -8.81
C THR A 209 1.36 18.70 -7.51
N ALA A 210 2.00 17.87 -6.68
CA ALA A 210 2.65 18.33 -5.46
C ALA A 210 3.71 19.39 -5.73
N THR A 211 4.54 19.22 -6.77
CA THR A 211 5.56 20.21 -7.16
C THR A 211 4.91 21.54 -7.56
N LYS A 212 3.85 21.50 -8.38
CA LYS A 212 3.13 22.69 -8.87
C LYS A 212 2.52 23.50 -7.72
N HIS A 213 1.91 22.83 -6.75
CA HIS A 213 1.20 23.51 -5.64
C HIS A 213 2.07 23.76 -4.41
N GLY A 214 3.08 22.92 -4.15
CA GLY A 214 4.02 23.07 -3.04
C GLY A 214 4.95 24.27 -3.20
N ALA A 215 5.41 24.56 -4.43
CA ALA A 215 6.27 25.72 -4.71
C ALA A 215 5.54 27.07 -4.58
N GLY A 216 4.22 27.10 -4.83
CA GLY A 216 3.43 28.34 -4.86
C GLY A 216 2.97 28.86 -3.49
N LEU A 217 2.96 28.02 -2.45
CA LEU A 217 2.46 28.38 -1.11
C LEU A 217 3.57 28.81 -0.14
N SER A 218 4.85 28.57 -0.47
CA SER A 218 6.00 29.03 0.32
C SER A 218 6.12 30.57 0.37
N THR A 219 5.61 31.26 -0.64
CA THR A 219 5.79 32.72 -0.80
C THR A 219 4.81 33.57 0.02
N LEU A 220 3.67 33.01 0.45
CA LEU A 220 2.66 33.70 1.27
C LEU A 220 2.71 33.30 2.75
N ALA A 221 3.74 32.54 3.13
CA ALA A 221 3.81 31.72 4.34
C ALA A 221 4.91 32.16 5.33
N ARG A 222 5.37 33.41 5.28
CA ARG A 222 6.06 33.98 6.45
C ARG A 222 5.01 34.58 7.38
N GLY A 223 4.33 33.71 8.11
CA GLY A 223 3.61 34.11 9.31
C GLY A 223 4.58 34.79 10.29
N HIS A 224 4.07 35.73 11.07
CA HIS A 224 4.85 36.61 11.95
C HIS A 224 5.65 35.85 13.03
N ASP A 225 5.39 34.55 13.23
CA ASP A 225 5.92 33.73 14.32
C ASP A 225 6.83 32.56 13.89
N GLY A 226 7.25 32.49 12.62
CA GLY A 226 8.18 31.44 12.16
C GLY A 226 7.60 30.02 12.07
N GLU A 227 6.28 29.85 12.26
CA GLU A 227 5.60 28.60 11.97
C GLU A 227 5.57 28.32 10.46
N ARG A 228 6.04 27.14 10.06
CA ARG A 228 6.02 26.68 8.66
C ARG A 228 4.57 26.50 8.21
N SER A 229 4.15 27.18 7.15
CA SER A 229 2.85 26.88 6.53
C SER A 229 2.79 25.43 6.04
N PRO A 230 1.60 24.81 6.07
CA PRO A 230 1.44 23.44 5.63
C PRO A 230 1.84 23.25 4.16
N GLU A 231 2.83 22.39 3.94
CA GLU A 231 3.39 22.08 2.62
C GLU A 231 2.51 21.07 1.88
N ILE A 232 2.18 21.35 0.62
CA ILE A 232 1.48 20.41 -0.26
C ILE A 232 2.53 19.48 -0.88
N ASP A 233 2.70 18.32 -0.28
CA ASP A 233 3.58 17.26 -0.78
C ASP A 233 2.78 16.15 -1.51
N ALA A 234 3.51 15.16 -2.04
CA ALA A 234 2.91 14.00 -2.70
C ALA A 234 2.05 13.15 -1.74
N ASN A 235 2.28 13.21 -0.42
CA ASN A 235 1.42 12.53 0.55
C ASN A 235 0.05 13.17 0.64
N VAL A 236 -0.01 14.50 0.59
CA VAL A 236 -1.27 15.24 0.58
C VAL A 236 -2.09 14.87 -0.65
N VAL A 237 -1.50 15.01 -1.84
CA VAL A 237 -2.19 14.72 -3.11
C VAL A 237 -2.62 13.26 -3.19
N GLY A 238 -1.74 12.32 -2.83
CA GLY A 238 -2.07 10.90 -2.84
C GLY A 238 -3.09 10.49 -1.78
N SER A 239 -3.19 11.21 -0.65
CA SER A 239 -4.23 10.97 0.35
C SER A 239 -5.57 11.54 -0.08
N TRP A 240 -5.59 12.72 -0.69
CA TRP A 240 -6.79 13.28 -1.32
C TRP A 240 -7.35 12.34 -2.39
N LEU A 241 -6.51 11.87 -3.32
CA LEU A 241 -6.94 11.00 -4.42
C LEU A 241 -7.65 9.74 -3.91
N ALA A 242 -7.05 9.08 -2.90
CA ALA A 242 -7.61 7.89 -2.27
C ALA A 242 -8.94 8.13 -1.56
N GLU A 243 -9.09 9.31 -0.95
CA GLU A 243 -10.27 9.66 -0.16
C GLU A 243 -11.44 10.17 -0.99
N GLU A 244 -11.15 10.78 -2.14
CA GLU A 244 -12.14 11.39 -3.00
C GLU A 244 -12.75 10.36 -3.95
N TYR A 245 -11.90 9.59 -4.63
CA TYR A 245 -12.36 8.73 -5.71
C TYR A 245 -12.56 7.27 -5.29
N LYS A 246 -12.20 6.91 -4.04
CA LYS A 246 -11.97 5.53 -3.60
C LYS A 246 -10.84 4.91 -4.43
N LEU A 247 -9.97 4.13 -3.78
CA LEU A 247 -8.68 3.70 -4.35
C LEU A 247 -8.78 3.06 -5.76
N ASP A 248 -9.86 2.34 -6.05
CA ASP A 248 -10.07 1.59 -7.30
C ASP A 248 -10.78 2.40 -8.41
N ALA A 249 -11.31 3.58 -8.10
CA ALA A 249 -11.97 4.46 -9.07
C ALA A 249 -11.23 5.79 -9.23
N ALA A 250 -9.93 5.81 -8.89
CA ALA A 250 -9.07 6.96 -9.08
C ALA A 250 -9.02 7.37 -10.57
N PRO A 251 -9.14 8.68 -10.87
CA PRO A 251 -9.10 9.19 -12.24
C PRO A 251 -7.77 8.86 -12.93
N ASP A 252 -7.77 8.99 -14.25
CA ASP A 252 -6.56 8.85 -15.05
C ASP A 252 -5.53 9.93 -14.70
N ALA A 253 -4.25 9.61 -14.93
CA ALA A 253 -3.13 10.43 -14.47
C ALA A 253 -3.20 11.89 -14.96
N GLU A 254 -3.67 12.11 -16.19
CA GLU A 254 -3.83 13.45 -16.79
C GLU A 254 -4.88 14.32 -16.10
N LEU A 255 -5.85 13.72 -15.42
CA LEU A 255 -6.92 14.44 -14.73
C LEU A 255 -6.57 14.79 -13.28
N ILE A 256 -5.54 14.16 -12.70
CA ILE A 256 -5.20 14.36 -11.28
C ILE A 256 -4.91 15.82 -10.97
N GLU A 257 -4.07 16.47 -11.78
CA GLU A 257 -3.69 17.87 -11.56
C GLU A 257 -4.88 18.85 -11.67
N PRO A 258 -5.65 18.89 -12.78
CA PRO A 258 -6.77 19.83 -12.89
C PRO A 258 -7.86 19.58 -11.83
N LEU A 259 -8.13 18.32 -11.47
CA LEU A 259 -9.10 18.01 -10.41
C LEU A 259 -8.59 18.45 -9.04
N PHE A 260 -7.31 18.22 -8.72
CA PHE A 260 -6.73 18.69 -7.47
C PHE A 260 -6.74 20.22 -7.39
N THR A 261 -6.33 20.90 -8.46
CA THR A 261 -6.36 22.37 -8.57
C THR A 261 -7.76 22.93 -8.33
N ALA A 262 -8.79 22.33 -8.95
CA ALA A 262 -10.17 22.78 -8.78
C ALA A 262 -10.71 22.56 -7.36
N ALA A 263 -10.27 21.48 -6.70
CA ALA A 263 -10.67 21.15 -5.34
C ALA A 263 -9.93 21.97 -4.28
N LEU A 264 -8.66 22.34 -4.52
CA LEU A 264 -7.82 23.00 -3.53
C LEU A 264 -8.40 24.35 -3.08
N ILE A 265 -8.60 24.51 -1.77
CA ILE A 265 -9.00 25.78 -1.16
C ILE A 265 -7.77 26.49 -0.58
N GLY A 266 -6.91 25.76 0.13
CA GLY A 266 -5.68 26.30 0.70
C GLY A 266 -5.15 25.50 1.89
N SER A 267 -4.05 25.97 2.47
CA SER A 267 -3.42 25.39 3.67
C SER A 267 -3.77 26.23 4.91
N PHE A 268 -4.09 25.56 6.02
CA PHE A 268 -4.49 26.18 7.28
C PHE A 268 -3.80 25.48 8.46
N SER A 269 -3.53 26.18 9.56
CA SER A 269 -2.87 25.58 10.73
C SER A 269 -3.76 24.56 11.47
N SER A 270 -5.09 24.67 11.32
CA SER A 270 -6.07 23.76 11.93
C SER A 270 -7.44 23.87 11.26
N ASP A 271 -8.33 22.94 11.60
CA ASP A 271 -9.74 22.97 11.17
C ASP A 271 -10.44 24.26 11.63
N TYR A 272 -10.08 24.76 12.83
CA TYR A 272 -10.61 26.01 13.39
C TYR A 272 -10.12 27.24 12.61
N ALA A 273 -8.85 27.26 12.19
CA ALA A 273 -8.32 28.34 11.37
C ALA A 273 -9.04 28.43 10.02
N TYR A 274 -9.38 27.27 9.42
CA TYR A 274 -10.20 27.24 8.22
C TYR A 274 -11.63 27.74 8.47
N ALA A 275 -12.27 27.31 9.56
CA ALA A 275 -13.63 27.73 9.90
C ALA A 275 -13.71 29.25 10.14
N ASP A 276 -12.72 29.83 10.83
CA ASP A 276 -12.60 31.28 11.01
C ASP A 276 -12.43 32.01 9.67
N TYR A 277 -11.53 31.53 8.80
CA TYR A 277 -11.38 32.04 7.43
C TYR A 277 -12.71 32.01 6.66
N ARG A 278 -13.51 30.93 6.79
CA ARG A 278 -14.81 30.82 6.11
C ARG A 278 -15.86 31.75 6.68
N LEU A 279 -15.92 31.95 8.00
CA LEU A 279 -16.83 32.91 8.63
C LEU A 279 -16.55 34.33 8.16
N LYS A 280 -15.26 34.70 8.04
CA LYS A 280 -14.81 35.97 7.46
C LYS A 280 -15.22 36.10 6.00
N GLN A 281 -14.89 35.10 5.19
CA GLN A 281 -15.16 35.10 3.75
C GLN A 281 -16.65 35.20 3.41
N THR A 282 -17.51 34.61 4.23
CA THR A 282 -18.97 34.58 4.02
C THR A 282 -19.70 35.75 4.68
N GLY A 283 -19.01 36.60 5.45
CA GLY A 283 -19.61 37.71 6.19
C GLY A 283 -20.38 37.31 7.45
N TRP A 284 -20.38 36.03 7.82
CA TRP A 284 -21.03 35.54 9.03
C TRP A 284 -20.40 36.12 10.30
N GLU A 285 -19.08 36.32 10.33
CA GLU A 285 -18.43 36.96 11.49
C GLU A 285 -18.98 38.37 11.76
N THR A 286 -19.10 39.19 10.70
CA THR A 286 -19.66 40.54 10.79
C THR A 286 -21.13 40.50 11.21
N THR A 287 -21.90 39.57 10.66
CA THR A 287 -23.32 39.39 10.98
C THR A 287 -23.53 39.02 12.46
N LEU A 288 -22.78 38.04 12.96
CA LEU A 288 -22.83 37.63 14.37
C LEU A 288 -22.45 38.78 15.31
N ARG A 289 -21.45 39.58 14.92
CA ARG A 289 -21.03 40.78 15.67
C ARG A 289 -22.12 41.85 15.72
N GLN A 290 -22.79 42.12 14.60
CA GLN A 290 -23.88 43.11 14.55
C GLN A 290 -25.09 42.68 15.38
N MET A 291 -25.32 41.38 15.50
CA MET A 291 -26.42 40.82 16.31
C MET A 291 -26.06 40.64 17.79
N ASN A 292 -24.82 40.94 18.21
CA ASN A 292 -24.29 40.61 19.54
C ASN A 292 -24.50 39.12 19.91
N ALA A 293 -24.34 38.23 18.92
CA ALA A 293 -24.66 36.81 19.07
C ALA A 293 -23.43 35.89 19.02
N GLN A 294 -22.21 36.45 19.11
CA GLN A 294 -20.99 35.63 18.99
C GLN A 294 -20.88 34.55 20.08
N GLU A 295 -21.34 34.84 21.30
CA GLU A 295 -21.30 33.89 22.42
C GLU A 295 -22.22 32.67 22.23
N PHE A 296 -23.25 32.79 21.39
CA PHE A 296 -24.18 31.70 21.07
C PHE A 296 -23.72 30.88 19.85
N PHE A 297 -22.67 31.29 19.15
CA PHE A 297 -22.18 30.58 17.98
C PHE A 297 -21.29 29.39 18.37
N ASP A 298 -21.79 28.17 18.13
CA ASP A 298 -21.03 26.95 18.35
C ASP A 298 -20.03 26.70 17.20
N MET A 299 -18.82 27.24 17.37
CA MET A 299 -17.71 27.04 16.44
C MET A 299 -17.37 25.56 16.23
N ARG A 300 -17.45 24.74 17.28
CA ARG A 300 -17.11 23.31 17.18
C ARG A 300 -18.11 22.58 16.32
N HIS A 301 -19.40 22.85 16.50
CA HIS A 301 -20.46 22.27 15.66
C HIS A 301 -20.34 22.74 14.20
N TYR A 302 -20.02 24.02 13.99
CA TYR A 302 -19.80 24.57 12.66
C TYR A 302 -18.62 23.91 11.93
N VAL A 303 -17.47 23.76 12.58
CA VAL A 303 -16.30 23.01 12.07
C VAL A 303 -16.73 21.60 11.66
N TYR A 304 -17.42 20.88 12.55
CA TYR A 304 -17.91 19.54 12.26
C TYR A 304 -18.80 19.50 11.01
N CYS A 305 -19.72 20.45 10.85
CA CYS A 305 -20.61 20.52 9.70
C CYS A 305 -19.85 20.80 8.39
N LEU A 306 -18.92 21.76 8.40
CA LEU A 306 -18.09 22.11 7.24
C LEU A 306 -17.32 20.90 6.71
N PHE A 307 -16.57 20.22 7.59
CA PHE A 307 -15.70 19.09 7.20
C PHE A 307 -16.47 17.79 6.93
N ARG A 308 -17.70 17.69 7.43
CA ARG A 308 -18.59 16.58 7.09
C ARG A 308 -19.21 16.72 5.71
N ARG A 309 -19.58 17.94 5.29
CA ARG A 309 -20.42 18.16 4.10
C ARG A 309 -19.69 18.79 2.93
N ASP A 310 -18.94 19.86 3.18
CA ASP A 310 -18.52 20.78 2.12
C ASP A 310 -17.05 20.59 1.74
N VAL A 311 -16.22 20.29 2.74
CA VAL A 311 -14.76 20.23 2.58
C VAL A 311 -14.15 19.01 3.24
N ARG A 312 -12.88 18.79 2.95
CA ARG A 312 -12.04 17.74 3.50
C ARG A 312 -10.71 18.34 3.92
N ALA A 313 -10.23 17.94 5.09
CA ALA A 313 -8.88 18.22 5.56
C ALA A 313 -7.99 17.00 5.27
N ILE A 314 -6.85 17.24 4.64
CA ILE A 314 -5.75 16.29 4.59
C ILE A 314 -4.64 16.81 5.50
N SER A 315 -4.21 16.00 6.47
CA SER A 315 -3.12 16.37 7.37
C SER A 315 -1.82 16.59 6.59
N ALA A 316 -1.13 17.68 6.92
CA ALA A 316 0.16 18.05 6.35
C ALA A 316 1.10 18.52 7.47
N PRO A 317 2.44 18.53 7.27
CA PRO A 317 3.36 19.08 8.25
C PRO A 317 3.00 20.53 8.58
N GLY A 318 2.70 20.85 9.84
CA GLY A 318 2.31 22.21 10.25
C GLY A 318 0.82 22.56 10.13
N GLY A 319 -0.06 21.62 9.75
CA GLY A 319 -1.50 21.83 9.79
C GLY A 319 -2.29 20.93 8.85
N ILE A 320 -3.18 21.54 8.07
CA ILE A 320 -4.08 20.87 7.15
C ILE A 320 -4.07 21.53 5.77
N VAL A 321 -4.31 20.73 4.74
CA VAL A 321 -4.68 21.20 3.40
C VAL A 321 -6.16 20.95 3.23
N VAL A 322 -6.91 22.01 2.94
CA VAL A 322 -8.37 21.95 2.81
C VAL A 322 -8.75 21.92 1.33
N LEU A 323 -9.56 20.93 0.97
CA LEU A 323 -10.07 20.72 -0.39
C LEU A 323 -11.60 20.65 -0.36
N ARG A 324 -12.25 21.12 -1.43
CA ARG A 324 -13.68 20.91 -1.68
C ARG A 324 -13.94 19.43 -1.92
N ARG A 325 -15.09 18.95 -1.47
CA ARG A 325 -15.61 17.63 -1.85
C ARG A 325 -16.27 17.72 -3.23
N HIS A 326 -16.06 16.72 -4.07
CA HIS A 326 -16.88 16.45 -5.25
C HIS A 326 -18.11 15.65 -4.79
N HIS A 327 -19.29 16.10 -5.23
CA HIS A 327 -20.57 15.44 -4.96
C HIS A 327 -21.00 14.58 -6.13
#